data_AF-A0A522YJM3-F1
#
_entry.id   AF-A0A522YJM3-F1
#
_cell.length_a   1.000
_cell.length_b   1.000
_cell.length_c   1.000
_cell.angle_alpha   90.00
_cell.angle_beta   90.00
_cell.angle_gamma   90.00
#
_symmetry.space_group_name_H-M   'P 1'
#
loop_
_entity.id
_entity.type
_entity.pdbx_description
1 polymer ?
#
loop_
_entity_poly.entity_id
_entity_poly.type
_entity_poly.pdbx_seq_one_letter_code
_entity_poly.pdbx_strand_id
1 'polypeptide(L)' 'MSKDIYRLIKIAGMVSFIPFIMLSGPLGGYFLGSYLSKKFNLPGYITVVIIGAGFLVSLIETIRVIKLVFKLRG' A
#
# COMPACT_ATOMS: atom_id res chain seq x y z
N MET A 1 0.84 -8.59 31.47
CA MET A 1 0.18 -8.88 30.18
C MET A 1 0.87 -10.10 29.57
N SER A 2 0.13 -11.16 29.22
CA SER A 2 0.71 -12.39 28.67
C SER A 2 1.39 -12.11 27.34
N LYS A 3 2.54 -12.76 27.08
CA LYS A 3 3.32 -12.57 25.82
C LYS A 3 2.46 -12.79 24.57
N ASP A 4 1.46 -13.66 24.65
CA ASP A 4 0.54 -13.95 23.55
C ASP A 4 -0.41 -12.78 23.22
N ILE A 5 -0.91 -12.08 24.24
CA ILE A 5 -1.77 -10.91 24.06
C ILE A 5 -0.98 -9.78 23.38
N TYR A 6 0.27 -9.57 23.78
CA TYR A 6 1.15 -8.59 23.14
C TYR A 6 1.42 -8.92 21.66
N ARG A 7 1.62 -10.20 21.34
CA ARG A 7 1.78 -10.67 19.95
C ARG A 7 0.51 -10.47 19.13
N LEU A 8 -0.66 -10.82 19.68
CA LEU A 8 -1.95 -10.65 19.00
C LEU A 8 -2.24 -9.18 18.69
N ILE A 9 -2.01 -8.28 19.65
CA ILE A 9 -2.19 -6.83 19.44
C ILE A 9 -1.25 -6.33 18.34
N LYS A 10 0.01 -6.79 18.34
CA LYS A 10 0.98 -6.41 17.30
C LYS A 10 0.55 -6.88 15.90
N ILE A 11 0.07 -8.12 15.78
CA ILE A 11 -0.43 -8.67 14.50
C ILE A 11 -1.68 -7.92 14.05
N ALA A 12 -2.64 -7.71 14.96
CA ALA A 12 -3.88 -6.99 14.67
C ALA A 12 -3.60 -5.56 14.19
N GLY A 13 -2.64 -4.87 14.83
CA GLY A 13 -2.17 -3.56 14.41
C GLY A 13 -1.56 -3.59 13.01
N MET A 14 -0.70 -4.56 12.68
CA MET A 14 -0.10 -4.63 11.34
C MET A 14 -1.12 -4.93 10.25
N VAL A 15 -2.10 -5.81 10.52
CA VAL A 15 -3.15 -6.17 9.56
C VAL A 15 -4.14 -5.03 9.35
N SER A 16 -4.46 -4.25 10.38
CA SER A 16 -5.35 -3.08 10.23
C SER A 16 -4.74 -1.96 9.38
N PHE A 17 -3.42 -1.94 9.18
CA PHE A 17 -2.75 -1.02 8.25
C PHE A 17 -2.84 -1.43 6.77
N ILE A 18 -3.17 -2.69 6.45
CA ILE A 18 -3.29 -3.17 5.07
C ILE A 18 -4.21 -2.31 4.19
N PRO A 19 -5.45 -1.96 4.60
CA PRO A 19 -6.31 -1.11 3.77
C PRO A 19 -5.68 0.26 3.48
N PHE A 20 -4.93 0.84 4.41
CA PHE A 20 -4.24 2.12 4.21
C PHE A 20 -3.07 1.99 3.24
N ILE A 21 -2.31 0.89 3.29
CA ILE A 21 -1.25 0.59 2.32
C ILE A 21 -1.85 0.42 0.93
N MET A 22 -2.95 -0.33 0.81
CA MET A 22 -3.63 -0.54 -0.46
C MET A 22 -4.18 0.76 -1.05
N LEU A 23 -4.71 1.67 -0.21
CA LEU A 23 -5.20 2.98 -0.63
C LEU A 23 -4.08 3.96 -0.99
N SER A 24 -2.95 3.92 -0.27
CA SER A 24 -1.86 4.89 -0.48
C SER A 24 -1.21 4.77 -1.86
N GLY A 25 -1.12 3.56 -2.41
CA GLY A 25 -0.58 3.32 -3.75
C GLY A 25 -1.34 4.03 -4.88
N PRO A 26 -2.64 3.73 -5.11
CA PRO A 26 -3.48 4.39 -6.10
C PRO A 26 -3.60 5.89 -5.87
N LEU A 27 -3.73 6.34 -4.62
CA LEU A 27 -3.78 7.76 -4.30
C LEU A 27 -2.47 8.45 -4.67
N GLY A 28 -1.33 7.88 -4.29
CA GLY A 28 -0.01 8.39 -4.69
C GLY A 28 0.14 8.43 -6.21
N GLY A 29 -0.30 7.38 -6.90
CA GLY A 29 -0.31 7.31 -8.36
C GLY A 29 -1.21 8.36 -9.00
N TYR A 30 -2.39 8.64 -8.43
CA TYR A 30 -3.29 9.68 -8.90
C TYR A 30 -2.69 11.08 -8.73
N PHE A 31 -2.13 11.37 -7.57
CA PHE A 31 -1.49 12.67 -7.31
C PHE A 31 -0.28 12.89 -8.21
N LEU A 32 0.60 11.89 -8.32
CA LEU A 32 1.75 11.94 -9.23
C LEU A 32 1.32 12.07 -10.69
N GLY A 33 0.40 11.21 -11.15
CA GLY A 33 -0.09 11.23 -12.52
C GLY A 33 -0.77 12.54 -12.88
N SER A 34 -1.59 13.09 -11.98
CA SER A 34 -2.24 14.40 -12.18
C SER A 34 -1.23 15.54 -12.20
N TYR A 35 -0.21 15.50 -11.34
CA TYR A 35 0.85 16.51 -11.31
C TYR A 35 1.70 16.47 -12.58
N LEU A 36 2.12 15.28 -13.01
CA LEU A 36 2.87 15.05 -14.25
C LEU A 36 2.04 15.46 -15.49
N SER A 37 0.76 15.07 -15.53
CA SER A 37 -0.14 15.42 -16.63
C SER A 37 -0.33 16.93 -16.75
N LYS A 38 -0.54 17.64 -15.63
CA LYS A 38 -0.61 19.12 -15.64
C LYS A 38 0.71 19.78 -16.03
N LYS A 39 1.84 19.24 -15.57
CA LYS A 39 3.17 19.85 -15.80
C LYS A 39 3.69 19.65 -17.23
N PHE A 40 3.40 18.50 -17.84
CA PHE A 40 3.94 18.11 -19.15
C PHE A 40 2.86 18.02 -20.24
N ASN A 41 1.62 18.43 -19.94
CA ASN A 41 0.46 18.34 -20.84
C ASN A 41 0.25 16.92 -21.38
N LEU A 42 0.45 15.93 -20.51
CA LEU A 42 0.40 14.52 -20.89
C LEU A 42 -1.05 14.07 -21.09
N PRO A 43 -1.28 13.16 -22.05
CA PRO A 43 -2.61 12.62 -22.29
C PRO A 43 -3.14 11.79 -21.11
N GLY A 44 -4.45 11.83 -20.91
CA GLY A 44 -5.12 11.31 -19.70
C GLY A 44 -4.92 9.82 -19.41
N TYR A 45 -4.56 9.02 -20.43
CA TYR A 45 -4.25 7.60 -20.22
C TYR A 45 -2.99 7.37 -19.38
N ILE A 46 -2.04 8.32 -19.36
CA ILE A 46 -0.81 8.19 -18.57
C ILE A 46 -1.13 8.22 -17.08
N THR A 47 -2.08 9.05 -16.65
CA THR A 47 -2.54 9.10 -15.26
C THR A 47 -3.11 7.73 -14.84
N VAL A 48 -3.88 7.07 -15.71
CA VAL A 48 -4.43 5.73 -15.44
C VAL A 48 -3.32 4.70 -15.29
N VAL A 49 -2.29 4.74 -16.16
CA VAL A 49 -1.13 3.84 -16.07
C VAL A 49 -0.36 4.07 -14.76
N ILE A 50 -0.15 5.32 -14.35
CA ILE A 50 0.55 5.64 -13.10
C ILE A 50 -0.26 5.19 -11.88
N ILE A 51 -1.59 5.35 -11.89
CA ILE A 51 -2.47 4.83 -10.84
C ILE A 51 -2.37 3.30 -10.78
N GLY A 52 -2.41 2.63 -11.93
CA GLY A 52 -2.25 1.17 -12.02
C GLY A 52 -0.90 0.70 -11.48
N ALA A 53 0.19 1.40 -11.81
CA ALA A 53 1.51 1.14 -11.25
C ALA A 53 1.53 1.34 -9.73
N GLY A 54 0.92 2.42 -9.22
CA GLY A 54 0.77 2.68 -7.78
C GLY A 54 0.01 1.57 -7.06
N PHE A 55 -1.05 1.04 -7.67
CA PHE A 55 -1.82 -0.09 -7.14
C PHE A 55 -1.00 -1.39 -7.11
N LEU A 56 -0.24 -1.69 -8.16
CA LEU A 56 0.64 -2.86 -8.17
C LEU A 56 1.73 -2.77 -7.09
N VAL A 57 2.28 -1.59 -6.87
CA VAL A 57 3.26 -1.36 -5.80
C VAL A 57 2.63 -1.57 -4.43
N SER A 58 1.42 -1.07 -4.17
CA SER A 58 0.75 -1.28 -2.88
C SER A 58 0.35 -2.74 -2.63
N LEU A 59 0.01 -3.50 -3.68
CA LEU A 59 -0.19 -4.95 -3.61
C LEU A 59 1.09 -5.68 -3.17
N ILE A 60 2.23 -5.33 -3.78
CA ILE A 60 3.53 -5.93 -3.44
C ILE A 60 3.89 -5.62 -1.98
N GLU A 61 3.69 -4.38 -1.52
CA GLU A 61 3.92 -4.00 -0.12
C GLU A 61 2.98 -4.75 0.84
N THR A 62 1.71 -4.89 0.48
CA THR A 62 0.75 -5.67 1.27
C THR A 62 1.23 -7.13 1.44
N ILE A 63 1.69 -7.77 0.36
CA ILE A 63 2.25 -9.12 0.43
C ILE A 63 3.49 -9.18 1.32
N ARG A 64 4.36 -8.15 1.29
CA ARG A 64 5.54 -8.05 2.17
C ARG A 64 5.13 -7.96 3.64
N VAL A 65 4.16 -7.11 3.98
CA VAL A 65 3.65 -6.97 5.34
C VAL A 65 3.02 -8.27 5.83
N ILE A 66 2.23 -8.94 4.99
CA ILE A 66 1.65 -10.25 5.33
C ILE A 66 2.75 -11.28 5.59
N LYS A 67 3.76 -11.38 4.72
CA LYS A 67 4.91 -12.28 4.92
C LYS A 67 5.65 -11.98 6.23
N LEU A 68 5.80 -10.70 6.58
CA LEU A 68 6.41 -10.28 7.84
C LEU A 68 5.56 -10.73 9.05
N VAL A 69 4.24 -10.58 8.97
CA VAL A 69 3.31 -11.06 10.01
C VAL A 69 3.39 -12.57 10.18
N PHE A 70 3.43 -13.34 9.09
CA PHE A 70 3.59 -14.80 9.16
C PHE A 70 4.93 -15.20 9.79
N LYS A 71 6.02 -14.51 9.47
CA LYS A 71 7.33 -14.75 10.09
C LYS A 71 7.35 -14.43 11.59
N LEU A 72 6.55 -13.47 12.05
CA LEU A 72 6.44 -13.13 13.48
C LEU A 72 5.57 -14.12 14.27
N ARG A 73 4.75 -14.93 13.58
CA ARG A 73 3.91 -15.97 14.17
C ARG A 73 4.66 -17.30 14.34
N GLY A 74 5.56 -17.62 13.42
CA GLY A 74 6.40 -18.83 13.44
C GLY A 74 7.52 -18.80 14.47
#